data_AF-A0A9E5D821-F1
#
_entry.id   AF-A0A9E5D821-F1
#
_cell.length_a   1.000
_cell.length_b   1.000
_cell.length_c   1.000
_cell.angle_alpha   90.00
_cell.angle_beta   90.00
_cell.angle_gamma   90.00
#
_symmetry.space_group_name_H-M   'P 1'
#
loop_
_entity.id
_entity.type
_entity.pdbx_description
1 polymer ?
#
loop_
_entity_poly.entity_id
_entity_poly.type
_entity_poly.pdbx_seq_one_letter_code
_entity_poly.pdbx_strand_id
1 'polypeptide(L)'
;MRIMPEELAVFGSVGIVLGAIGAVAGTLIAWVIYTIIFYLLSSVFGGQGDFKRTLEFVAYGFIPTILSSLLTIYVMSNVISMADMAAQDPALIKETLLADPTMQMVTIIGIIINLWSANIWRYGLVHARNMTVKNATITVMIPIGISILFSIKSLIGL
;
A
#
# COMPACT_ATOMS: atom_id res chain seq x y z
N MET A 1 26.28 -23.36 11.56
CA MET A 1 25.78 -22.93 10.23
C MET A 1 25.42 -24.18 9.44
N ARG A 2 24.13 -24.51 9.28
CA ARG A 2 23.72 -25.51 8.28
C ARG A 2 23.84 -24.82 6.93
N ILE A 3 24.74 -25.32 6.09
CA ILE A 3 24.91 -24.88 4.71
C ILE A 3 23.62 -25.26 3.99
N MET A 4 22.80 -24.27 3.60
CA MET A 4 21.64 -24.55 2.77
C MET A 4 22.14 -25.16 1.46
N PRO A 5 21.48 -26.21 0.93
CA PRO A 5 21.74 -26.69 -0.42
C PRO A 5 21.80 -25.50 -1.39
N GLU A 6 22.83 -25.42 -2.23
CA GLU A 6 23.05 -24.28 -3.12
C GLU A 6 21.82 -23.99 -3.99
N GLU A 7 21.08 -25.03 -4.36
CA GLU A 7 19.80 -24.94 -5.07
C GLU A 7 18.77 -24.08 -4.30
N LEU A 8 18.58 -24.32 -2.99
CA LEU A 8 17.64 -23.55 -2.17
C LEU A 8 18.07 -22.09 -2.00
N ALA A 9 19.38 -21.82 -1.95
CA ALA A 9 19.90 -20.45 -1.89
C ALA A 9 19.65 -19.69 -3.21
N VAL A 10 19.83 -20.35 -4.35
CA VAL A 10 19.53 -19.78 -5.67
C VAL A 10 18.03 -19.52 -5.84
N PHE A 11 17.18 -20.49 -5.51
CA PHE A 11 15.72 -20.31 -5.56
C PHE A 11 15.23 -19.17 -4.65
N GLY A 12 15.76 -19.07 -3.43
CA GLY A 12 15.45 -17.96 -2.52
C GLY A 12 15.85 -16.60 -3.09
N SER A 13 17.04 -16.48 -3.69
CA SER A 13 17.52 -15.22 -4.29
C SER A 13 16.67 -14.77 -5.49
N VAL A 14 16.26 -15.70 -6.36
CA VAL A 14 15.38 -15.41 -7.50
C VAL A 14 14.01 -14.94 -7.02
N GLY A 15 13.45 -15.60 -6.00
CA GLY A 15 12.18 -15.21 -5.39
C GLY A 15 12.20 -13.79 -4.84
N ILE A 16 13.28 -13.39 -4.16
CA ILE A 16 13.45 -12.04 -3.62
C ILE A 16 13.49 -11.00 -4.76
N VAL A 17 14.25 -11.26 -5.83
CA VAL A 17 14.36 -10.34 -6.97
C VAL A 17 13.02 -10.18 -7.68
N LEU A 18 12.33 -11.29 -7.96
CA LEU A 18 11.00 -11.26 -8.60
C LEU A 18 9.96 -10.55 -7.70
N GLY A 19 10.01 -10.78 -6.39
CA GLY A 19 9.16 -10.09 -5.42
C GLY A 19 9.39 -8.58 -5.41
N ALA A 20 10.66 -8.15 -5.44
CA ALA A 20 11.01 -6.73 -5.49
C ALA A 20 10.52 -6.06 -6.80
N ILE A 21 10.72 -6.71 -7.95
CA ILE A 21 10.20 -6.23 -9.25
C ILE A 21 8.68 -6.14 -9.21
N GLY A 22 8.01 -7.17 -8.70
CA GLY A 22 6.56 -7.20 -8.54
C GLY A 22 6.03 -6.07 -7.67
N ALA A 23 6.70 -5.77 -6.55
CA ALA A 23 6.32 -4.67 -5.66
C ALA A 23 6.44 -3.29 -6.34
N VAL A 24 7.53 -3.06 -7.08
CA VAL A 24 7.72 -1.82 -7.84
C VAL A 24 6.67 -1.68 -8.94
N ALA A 25 6.47 -2.73 -9.75
CA ALA A 25 5.47 -2.73 -10.82
C ALA A 25 4.06 -2.52 -10.27
N GLY A 26 3.70 -3.20 -9.17
CA GLY A 26 2.42 -3.05 -8.50
C GLY A 26 2.20 -1.61 -7.99
N THR A 27 3.24 -0.97 -7.47
CA THR A 27 3.17 0.43 -7.01
C THR A 27 2.94 1.39 -8.17
N LEU A 28 3.62 1.20 -9.31
CA LEU A 28 3.42 2.02 -10.51
C LEU A 28 2.00 1.86 -11.07
N ILE A 29 1.48 0.62 -11.08
CA ILE A 29 0.10 0.34 -11.50
C ILE A 29 -0.89 1.03 -10.54
N ALA A 30 -0.69 0.90 -9.22
CA ALA A 30 -1.54 1.55 -8.22
C ALA A 30 -1.55 3.07 -8.40
N TRP A 31 -0.39 3.68 -8.63
CA TRP A 31 -0.29 5.12 -8.88
C TRP A 31 -1.15 5.59 -10.04
N VAL A 32 -1.12 4.87 -11.16
CA VAL A 32 -1.98 5.17 -12.32
C VAL A 32 -3.46 4.96 -11.98
N ILE A 33 -3.80 3.87 -11.29
CA ILE A 33 -5.19 3.58 -10.87
C ILE A 33 -5.74 4.69 -9.97
N TYR A 34 -5.02 5.08 -8.92
CA TYR A 34 -5.42 6.18 -8.03
C TYR A 34 -5.58 7.49 -8.80
N THR A 35 -4.69 7.76 -9.75
CA THR A 35 -4.79 8.95 -10.60
C THR A 35 -6.08 8.93 -11.42
N ILE A 36 -6.41 7.80 -12.07
CA ILE A 36 -7.65 7.66 -12.85
C ILE A 36 -8.86 7.85 -11.94
N ILE A 37 -8.91 7.19 -10.79
CA ILE A 37 -10.01 7.28 -9.83
C ILE A 37 -10.20 8.74 -9.39
N PHE A 38 -9.14 9.41 -8.95
CA PHE A 38 -9.23 10.81 -8.51
C PHE A 38 -9.59 11.74 -9.67
N TYR A 39 -9.06 11.50 -10.87
CA TYR A 39 -9.37 12.30 -12.05
C TYR A 39 -10.85 12.20 -12.43
N LEU A 40 -11.43 11.01 -12.41
CA LEU A 40 -12.84 10.79 -12.72
C LEU A 40 -13.75 11.34 -11.62
N LEU A 41 -13.49 11.01 -10.36
CA LEU A 41 -14.29 11.49 -9.23
C LEU A 41 -14.27 13.02 -9.13
N SER A 42 -13.09 13.65 -9.26
CA SER A 42 -13.01 15.12 -9.24
C SER A 42 -13.79 15.78 -10.37
N SER A 43 -13.92 15.13 -11.54
CA SER A 43 -14.70 15.64 -12.68
C SER A 43 -16.20 15.73 -12.34
N VAL A 44 -16.73 14.78 -11.56
CA VAL A 44 -18.11 14.82 -11.05
C VAL A 44 -18.34 16.02 -10.12
N PHE A 45 -17.30 16.44 -9.40
CA PHE A 45 -17.34 17.60 -8.50
C PHE A 45 -16.87 18.92 -9.17
N GLY A 46 -16.83 18.96 -10.51
CA GLY A 46 -16.48 20.16 -11.28
C GLY A 46 -14.99 20.50 -11.31
N GLY A 47 -14.10 19.54 -10.99
CA GLY A 47 -12.66 19.74 -11.05
C GLY A 47 -12.17 20.02 -12.46
N GLN A 48 -11.32 21.03 -12.62
CA GLN A 48 -10.77 21.49 -13.90
C GLN A 48 -9.24 21.39 -13.89
N GLY A 49 -8.66 20.84 -14.95
CA GLY A 49 -7.23 20.61 -15.04
C GLY A 49 -6.92 19.37 -15.87
N ASP A 50 -5.66 19.20 -16.22
CA ASP A 50 -5.21 18.11 -17.05
C ASP A 50 -4.88 16.85 -16.24
N PHE A 51 -4.96 15.70 -16.91
CA PHE A 51 -4.66 14.41 -16.32
C PHE A 51 -3.20 14.32 -15.88
N LYS A 52 -2.29 14.92 -16.66
CA LYS A 52 -0.85 14.93 -16.38
C LYS A 52 -0.55 15.59 -15.04
N ARG A 53 -1.12 16.78 -14.74
CA ARG A 53 -0.88 17.43 -13.46
C ARG A 53 -1.46 16.63 -12.30
N THR A 54 -2.60 15.97 -12.51
CA THR A 54 -3.18 15.05 -11.51
C THR A 54 -2.22 13.89 -11.23
N LEU A 55 -1.68 13.26 -12.28
CA LEU A 55 -0.71 12.17 -12.18
C LEU A 55 0.52 12.57 -11.35
N GLU A 56 1.10 13.74 -11.65
CA GLU A 56 2.25 14.30 -10.92
C GLU A 56 1.94 14.47 -9.43
N PHE A 57 0.80 15.09 -9.09
CA PHE A 57 0.45 15.35 -7.69
C PHE A 57 0.07 14.08 -6.93
N VAL A 58 -0.52 13.10 -7.60
CA VAL A 58 -0.85 11.81 -6.99
C VAL A 58 0.41 11.03 -6.63
N ALA A 59 1.51 11.19 -7.38
CA ALA A 59 2.79 10.55 -7.05
C ALA A 59 3.29 10.95 -5.66
N TYR A 60 3.13 12.20 -5.25
CA TYR A 60 3.58 12.68 -3.94
C TYR A 60 2.87 11.99 -2.77
N GLY A 61 1.60 11.58 -2.94
CA GLY A 61 0.90 10.85 -1.90
C GLY A 61 1.38 9.41 -1.72
N PHE A 62 2.23 8.88 -2.61
CA PHE A 62 2.91 7.61 -2.38
C PHE A 62 4.18 7.76 -1.51
N ILE A 63 4.69 8.98 -1.28
CA ILE A 63 5.91 9.17 -0.48
C ILE A 63 5.77 8.60 0.95
N PRO A 64 4.68 8.86 1.71
CA PRO A 64 4.50 8.27 3.03
C PRO A 64 4.49 6.74 3.01
N THR A 65 3.97 6.13 1.93
CA THR A 65 3.86 4.66 1.80
C THR A 65 5.21 3.95 1.76
N ILE A 66 6.29 4.66 1.38
CA ILE A 66 7.65 4.14 1.45
C ILE A 66 8.01 3.80 2.89
N LEU A 67 7.65 4.67 3.85
CA LEU A 67 7.90 4.43 5.27
C LEU A 67 7.14 3.20 5.78
N SER A 68 5.87 3.06 5.37
CA SER A 68 5.08 1.88 5.72
C SER A 68 5.69 0.61 5.14
N SER A 69 6.19 0.67 3.90
CA SER A 69 6.78 -0.48 3.22
C SER A 69 8.05 -0.95 3.93
N LEU A 70 8.93 -0.02 4.33
CA LEU A 70 10.13 -0.34 5.09
C LEU A 70 9.80 -0.95 6.46
N LEU A 71 8.80 -0.40 7.15
CA LEU A 71 8.33 -0.95 8.42
C LEU A 71 7.79 -2.38 8.25
N THR A 72 6.95 -2.61 7.25
CA THR A 72 6.39 -3.95 6.96
C THR A 72 7.49 -4.96 6.66
N ILE A 73 8.49 -4.60 5.83
CA ILE A 73 9.62 -5.48 5.53
C ILE A 73 10.40 -5.82 6.81
N TYR A 74 10.69 -4.81 7.64
CA TYR A 74 11.37 -5.01 8.91
C TYR A 74 10.59 -5.97 9.81
N VAL A 75 9.30 -5.73 10.04
CA VAL A 75 8.48 -6.60 10.90
C VAL A 75 8.34 -8.01 10.33
N MET A 76 8.05 -8.15 9.03
CA MET A 76 7.93 -9.48 8.40
C MET A 76 9.22 -10.30 8.52
N SER A 77 10.39 -9.66 8.43
CA SER A 77 11.68 -10.35 8.62
C SER A 77 11.91 -10.87 10.04
N ASN A 78 11.18 -10.35 11.03
CA ASN A 78 11.24 -10.78 12.42
C ASN A 78 10.11 -11.76 12.79
N VAL A 79 8.97 -11.69 12.11
CA VAL A 79 7.78 -12.53 12.38
C VAL A 79 7.85 -13.87 11.64
N ILE A 80 8.38 -13.89 10.41
CA ILE A 80 8.44 -15.09 9.57
C ILE A 80 9.87 -15.66 9.60
N SER A 81 10.05 -16.89 10.08
CA SER A 81 11.34 -17.57 9.90
C SER A 81 11.41 -18.20 8.51
N MET A 82 12.62 -18.31 7.93
CA MET A 82 12.80 -19.00 6.64
C MET A 82 12.44 -20.49 6.71
N ALA A 83 12.47 -21.10 7.90
CA ALA A 83 12.04 -22.48 8.09
C ALA A 83 10.50 -22.62 7.97
N ASP A 84 9.74 -21.61 8.41
CA ASP A 84 8.27 -21.61 8.32
C ASP A 84 7.78 -21.49 6.87
N MET A 85 8.46 -20.68 6.05
CA MET A 85 8.13 -20.53 4.63
C MET A 85 8.45 -21.77 3.80
N ALA A 86 9.48 -22.52 4.18
CA ALA A 86 9.90 -23.75 3.48
C ALA A 86 9.06 -24.97 3.87
N ALA A 87 8.37 -24.93 5.02
CA ALA A 87 7.74 -26.09 5.62
C ALA A 87 6.22 -26.19 5.40
N GLN A 88 5.46 -25.12 5.18
CA GLN A 88 4.00 -25.18 5.43
C GLN A 88 3.06 -24.38 4.51
N ASP A 89 1.85 -24.93 4.42
CA ASP A 89 0.63 -24.48 3.75
C ASP A 89 0.45 -22.94 3.74
N PRO A 90 0.29 -22.32 2.55
CA PRO A 90 0.03 -20.88 2.43
C PRO A 90 -1.16 -20.37 3.26
N ALA A 91 -2.17 -21.21 3.52
CA ALA A 91 -3.32 -20.83 4.34
C ALA A 91 -2.94 -20.61 5.81
N LEU A 92 -2.11 -21.50 6.38
CA LEU A 92 -1.68 -21.43 7.78
C LEU A 92 -0.73 -20.26 8.04
N ILE A 93 0.15 -19.96 7.07
CA ILE A 93 1.03 -18.78 7.15
C ILE A 93 0.19 -17.50 7.21
N LYS A 94 -0.84 -17.40 6.36
CA LYS A 94 -1.73 -16.25 6.32
C LYS A 94 -2.49 -16.08 7.65
N GLU A 95 -3.04 -17.15 8.20
CA GLU A 95 -3.76 -17.12 9.48
C GLU A 95 -2.86 -16.67 10.63
N THR A 96 -1.64 -17.22 10.69
CA THR A 96 -0.63 -16.84 11.69
C THR A 96 -0.28 -15.35 11.62
N LEU A 97 -0.08 -14.81 10.42
CA LEU A 97 0.22 -13.38 10.22
C LEU A 97 -0.94 -12.46 10.61
N LEU A 98 -2.18 -12.87 10.38
CA LEU A 98 -3.37 -12.08 10.74
C LEU A 98 -3.61 -12.07 12.25
N ALA A 99 -3.26 -13.15 12.95
CA ALA A 99 -3.39 -13.26 14.39
C ALA A 99 -2.26 -12.56 15.17
N ASP A 100 -1.13 -12.27 14.52
CA ASP A 100 0.04 -11.69 15.19
C ASP A 100 -0.21 -10.22 15.64
N PRO A 101 -0.06 -9.90 16.94
CA PRO A 101 -0.29 -8.54 17.45
C PRO A 101 0.65 -7.48 16.85
N THR A 102 1.86 -7.86 16.44
CA THR A 102 2.82 -6.95 15.79
C THR A 102 2.33 -6.59 14.39
N MET A 103 1.79 -7.56 13.65
CA MET A 103 1.18 -7.33 12.33
C MET A 103 -0.09 -6.47 12.41
N GLN A 104 -0.87 -6.61 13.49
CA GLN A 104 -1.99 -5.70 13.76
C GLN A 104 -1.50 -4.26 13.98
N MET A 105 -0.41 -4.08 14.74
CA MET A 105 0.20 -2.75 14.92
C MET A 105 0.71 -2.16 13.61
N VAL A 106 1.37 -2.97 12.76
CA VAL A 106 1.78 -2.55 11.41
C VAL A 106 0.58 -2.08 10.59
N THR A 107 -0.55 -2.79 10.67
CA THR A 107 -1.78 -2.40 9.96
C THR A 107 -2.33 -1.07 10.47
N ILE A 108 -2.34 -0.84 11.78
CA ILE A 108 -2.77 0.44 12.39
C ILE A 108 -1.87 1.59 11.93
N ILE A 109 -0.54 1.39 11.96
CA ILE A 109 0.43 2.37 11.46
C ILE A 109 0.22 2.63 9.97
N GLY A 110 -0.06 1.58 9.20
CA GLY A 110 -0.40 1.66 7.78
C GLY A 110 -1.64 2.53 7.53
N ILE A 111 -2.68 2.43 8.35
CA ILE A 111 -3.86 3.31 8.28
C ILE A 111 -3.47 4.78 8.51
N ILE A 112 -2.63 5.06 9.52
CA ILE A 112 -2.16 6.43 9.82
C ILE A 112 -1.36 6.99 8.63
N ILE A 113 -0.46 6.20 8.05
CA ILE A 113 0.32 6.58 6.88
C ILE A 113 -0.57 6.78 5.64
N ASN A 114 -1.62 5.98 5.47
CA ASN A 114 -2.59 6.13 4.39
C ASN A 114 -3.41 7.42 4.55
N LEU A 115 -3.81 7.77 5.78
CA LEU A 115 -4.47 9.06 6.07
C LEU A 115 -3.54 10.25 5.81
N TRP A 116 -2.24 10.11 6.09
CA TRP A 116 -1.26 11.11 5.71
C TRP A 116 -1.18 11.26 4.18
N SER A 117 -1.14 10.15 3.45
CA SER A 117 -1.18 10.12 1.98
C SER A 117 -2.45 10.80 1.44
N ALA A 118 -3.60 10.54 2.06
CA ALA A 118 -4.87 11.19 1.75
C ALA A 118 -4.83 12.72 1.92
N ASN A 119 -4.16 13.21 2.97
CA ASN A 119 -4.00 14.65 3.17
C ASN A 119 -3.14 15.28 2.06
N ILE A 120 -2.08 14.61 1.61
CA ILE A 120 -1.25 15.05 0.48
C ILE A 120 -2.10 15.09 -0.80
N TRP A 121 -2.84 14.01 -1.10
CA TRP A 121 -3.71 13.96 -2.28
C TRP A 121 -4.80 15.02 -2.26
N ARG A 122 -5.37 15.34 -1.10
CA ARG A 122 -6.35 16.41 -0.95
C ARG A 122 -5.78 17.74 -1.44
N TYR A 123 -4.61 18.14 -0.96
CA TYR A 123 -3.97 19.37 -1.43
C TYR A 123 -3.49 19.26 -2.88
N GLY A 124 -3.06 18.07 -3.30
CA GLY A 124 -2.74 17.78 -4.69
C GLY A 124 -3.89 18.10 -5.64
N LEU A 125 -5.11 17.64 -5.32
CA LEU A 125 -6.29 17.89 -6.16
C LEU A 125 -6.78 19.33 -6.10
N VAL A 126 -6.60 20.04 -4.98
CA VAL A 126 -6.86 21.49 -4.92
C VAL A 126 -6.05 22.22 -6.00
N HIS A 127 -4.76 21.88 -6.15
CA HIS A 127 -3.88 22.56 -7.11
C HIS A 127 -3.92 21.97 -8.52
N ALA A 128 -4.06 20.65 -8.66
CA ALA A 128 -4.07 19.96 -9.94
C ALA A 128 -5.40 20.07 -10.68
N ARG A 129 -6.51 20.12 -9.92
CA ARG A 129 -7.88 20.07 -10.44
C ARG A 129 -8.71 21.30 -10.06
N ASN A 130 -8.07 22.37 -9.58
CA ASN A 130 -8.71 23.64 -9.20
C ASN A 130 -9.95 23.44 -8.32
N MET A 131 -9.86 22.52 -7.36
CA MET A 131 -10.99 22.13 -6.52
C MET A 131 -11.02 22.95 -5.24
N THR A 132 -12.22 23.18 -4.71
CA THR A 132 -12.34 23.59 -3.31
C THR A 132 -11.80 22.49 -2.40
N VAL A 133 -11.27 22.89 -1.26
CA VAL A 133 -10.84 21.98 -0.19
C VAL A 133 -11.89 20.93 0.13
N LYS A 134 -13.16 21.32 0.23
CA LYS A 134 -14.28 20.42 0.55
C LYS A 134 -14.42 19.31 -0.49
N ASN A 135 -14.48 19.67 -1.77
CA ASN A 135 -14.70 18.71 -2.85
C ASN A 135 -13.47 17.80 -3.03
N ALA A 136 -12.26 18.34 -2.85
CA ALA A 136 -11.04 17.54 -2.86
C ALA A 136 -11.02 16.52 -1.72
N THR A 137 -11.42 16.92 -0.50
CA THR A 137 -11.54 15.98 0.63
C THR A 137 -12.51 14.84 0.31
N ILE A 138 -13.71 15.14 -0.22
CA ILE A 138 -14.70 14.10 -0.55
C ILE A 138 -14.14 13.15 -1.62
N THR A 139 -13.51 13.71 -2.66
CA THR A 139 -12.91 12.94 -3.76
C THR A 139 -11.87 11.95 -3.28
N VAL A 140 -11.01 12.36 -2.34
CA VAL A 140 -9.96 11.49 -1.79
C VAL A 140 -10.51 10.52 -0.76
N MET A 141 -11.39 10.96 0.13
CA MET A 141 -11.87 10.13 1.23
C MET A 141 -12.80 9.00 0.79
N ILE A 142 -13.39 9.04 -0.40
CA ILE A 142 -14.17 7.91 -0.94
C ILE A 142 -13.29 6.65 -1.10
N PRO A 143 -12.26 6.63 -1.98
CA PRO A 143 -11.41 5.45 -2.13
C PRO A 143 -10.59 5.16 -0.87
N ILE A 144 -10.17 6.18 -0.11
CA ILE A 144 -9.42 5.97 1.13
C ILE A 144 -10.31 5.36 2.22
N GLY A 145 -11.54 5.83 2.38
CA GLY A 145 -12.51 5.26 3.29
C GLY A 145 -12.77 3.79 2.97
N ILE A 146 -12.93 3.43 1.69
CA ILE A 146 -13.05 2.04 1.25
C ILE A 146 -11.82 1.22 1.65
N SER A 147 -10.60 1.74 1.40
CA SER A 147 -9.37 1.03 1.79
C SER A 147 -9.25 0.81 3.30
N ILE A 148 -9.64 1.81 4.10
CA ILE A 148 -9.62 1.72 5.57
C ILE A 148 -10.66 0.72 6.06
N LEU A 149 -11.85 0.66 5.45
CA LEU A 149 -12.86 -0.35 5.81
C LEU A 149 -12.33 -1.77 5.58
N PHE A 150 -11.58 -2.01 4.50
CA PHE A 150 -10.91 -3.29 4.29
C PHE A 150 -9.82 -3.57 5.33
N SER A 151 -9.00 -2.57 5.68
CA SER A 151 -7.99 -2.72 6.75
C SER A 151 -8.63 -3.04 8.11
N ILE A 152 -9.72 -2.36 8.47
CA ILE A 152 -10.45 -2.60 9.72
C ILE A 152 -11.06 -4.01 9.72
N LYS A 153 -11.69 -4.41 8.61
CA LYS A 153 -12.23 -5.76 8.44
C LYS A 153 -11.15 -6.83 8.72
N SER A 154 -9.95 -6.62 8.18
CA SER A 154 -8.79 -7.49 8.44
C SER A 154 -8.35 -7.51 9.90
N LEU A 155 -8.44 -6.39 10.62
CA LEU A 155 -8.05 -6.30 12.04
C LEU A 155 -9.01 -7.06 12.97
N ILE A 156 -10.30 -7.11 12.63
CA ILE A 156 -11.33 -7.75 13.47
C ILE A 156 -11.67 -9.18 13.03
N GLY A 157 -10.96 -9.72 12.03
CA GLY A 157 -11.13 -11.10 11.57
C GLY A 157 -12.45 -11.41 10.87
N LEU A 158 -13.10 -10.40 10.27
CA LEU A 158 -14.31 -10.56 9.45
C LEU A 158 -13.96 -10.72 7.97
#